data_AF-A0A4Q5QXU5-F1
#
_entry.id   AF-A0A4Q5QXU5-F1
#
_cell.length_a   1.000
_cell.length_b   1.000
_cell.length_c   1.000
_cell.angle_alpha   90.00
_cell.angle_beta   90.00
_cell.angle_gamma   90.00
#
_symmetry.space_group_name_H-M   'P 1'
#
loop_
_entity.id
_entity.type
_entity.pdbx_description
1 polymer ?
#
loop_
_entity_poly.entity_id
_entity_poly.type
_entity_poly.pdbx_seq_one_letter_code
_entity_poly.pdbx_strand_id
1 'polypeptide(L)' 'MDLSYILNELGESREDYFNAIAPPIMQTSNFKFNDVAGLRSALADEYQGNLYSRGFNPTADILR' A
#
# COMPACT_ATOMS: atom_id res chain seq x y z
N MET A 1 -11.77 17.82 10.34
CA MET A 1 -11.72 17.54 8.89
C MET A 1 -13.12 17.68 8.32
N ASP A 2 -13.25 18.09 7.07
CA ASP A 2 -14.53 18.20 6.38
C ASP A 2 -15.09 16.81 6.02
N LEU A 3 -16.42 16.62 6.08
CA LEU A 3 -17.06 15.34 5.77
C LEU A 3 -16.85 14.95 4.30
N SER A 4 -16.88 15.93 3.39
CA SER A 4 -16.62 15.68 1.97
C SER A 4 -15.23 15.11 1.77
N TYR A 5 -14.23 15.65 2.46
CA TYR A 5 -12.86 15.14 2.41
C TYR A 5 -12.75 13.70 2.95
N ILE A 6 -13.35 13.43 4.11
CA ILE A 6 -13.31 12.09 4.73
C ILE A 6 -13.86 11.02 3.80
N LEU A 7 -14.95 11.32 3.08
CA LEU A 7 -15.61 10.35 2.21
C LEU A 7 -14.95 10.15 0.85
N ASN A 8 -14.22 11.15 0.35
CA ASN A 8 -13.77 11.16 -1.04
C ASN A 8 -12.23 11.18 -1.21
N GLU A 9 -11.46 11.47 -0.15
CA GLU A 9 -10.03 11.76 -0.27
C GLU A 9 -9.17 11.22 0.88
N LEU A 10 -9.75 10.87 2.03
CA LEU A 10 -8.98 10.36 3.16
C LEU A 10 -8.29 9.03 2.80
N GLY A 11 -6.99 8.95 3.07
CA GLY A 11 -6.16 7.77 2.78
C GLY A 11 -5.59 7.74 1.36
N GLU A 12 -5.99 8.65 0.48
CA GLU A 12 -5.51 8.74 -0.90
C GLU A 12 -4.35 9.74 -1.06
N SER A 13 -3.32 9.34 -1.81
CA SER A 13 -2.15 10.15 -2.16
C SER A 13 -1.87 10.05 -3.67
N ARG A 14 -2.56 10.89 -4.46
CA ARG A 14 -2.60 10.78 -5.94
C ARG A 14 -1.24 10.92 -6.62
N GLU A 15 -0.32 11.63 -5.99
CA GLU A 15 1.06 11.75 -6.43
C GLU A 15 1.82 10.42 -6.47
N ASP A 16 1.45 9.46 -5.61
CA ASP A 16 2.06 8.13 -5.55
C ASP A 16 1.59 7.19 -6.67
N TYR A 17 0.52 7.56 -7.40
CA TYR A 17 -0.05 6.75 -8.47
C TYR A 17 -0.36 7.56 -9.74
N PHE A 18 0.63 8.33 -10.20
CA PHE A 18 0.62 9.04 -11.49
C PHE A 18 -0.55 10.02 -11.66
N ASN A 19 -1.07 10.57 -10.55
CA ASN A 19 -2.26 11.41 -10.51
C ASN A 19 -3.51 10.75 -11.10
N ALA A 20 -3.62 9.42 -11.05
CA ALA A 20 -4.86 8.74 -11.40
C ALA A 20 -5.96 9.14 -10.40
N ILE A 21 -7.18 9.36 -10.91
CA ILE A 21 -8.32 9.73 -10.06
C ILE A 21 -8.68 8.58 -9.13
N ALA A 22 -8.82 7.38 -9.69
CA ALA A 22 -9.04 6.17 -8.93
C ALA A 22 -7.69 5.53 -8.54
N PRO A 23 -7.50 5.09 -7.29
CA PRO A 23 -6.32 4.35 -6.91
C PRO A 23 -6.16 3.07 -7.75
N PRO A 24 -4.94 2.72 -8.18
CA PRO A 24 -4.67 1.49 -8.90
C PRO A 24 -4.91 0.25 -8.02
N ILE A 25 -5.32 -0.85 -8.65
CA ILE A 25 -5.55 -2.14 -7.97
C ILE A 25 -4.26 -2.97 -7.99
N MET A 26 -3.64 -3.16 -6.83
CA MET A 26 -2.45 -3.98 -6.64
C MET A 26 -2.81 -5.45 -6.53
N GLN A 27 -3.20 -6.05 -7.66
CA GLN A 27 -3.63 -7.44 -7.77
C GLN A 27 -2.45 -8.42 -7.86
N THR A 28 -1.71 -8.56 -6.76
CA THR A 28 -0.61 -9.52 -6.63
C THR A 28 -0.70 -10.27 -5.31
N SER A 29 -0.04 -11.42 -5.21
CA SER A 29 0.12 -12.17 -3.95
C SER A 29 1.41 -11.81 -3.21
N ASN A 30 2.50 -11.53 -3.94
CA ASN A 30 3.83 -11.23 -3.40
C ASN A 30 4.40 -9.97 -4.04
N PHE A 31 5.34 -9.35 -3.34
CA PHE A 31 6.07 -8.18 -3.80
C PHE A 31 7.57 -8.49 -3.87
N LYS A 32 8.26 -7.87 -4.83
CA LYS A 32 9.70 -8.08 -5.00
C LYS A 32 10.50 -7.23 -4.01
N PHE A 33 11.65 -7.74 -3.61
CA PHE A 33 12.69 -6.96 -2.96
C PHE A 33 13.88 -6.81 -3.91
N ASN A 34 14.57 -5.67 -3.84
CA ASN A 34 15.72 -5.42 -4.71
C ASN A 34 16.94 -6.27 -4.33
N ASP A 35 17.06 -6.65 -3.06
CA ASP A 35 18.12 -7.51 -2.56
C ASP A 35 17.64 -8.38 -1.38
N VAL A 36 18.49 -9.35 -1.00
CA VAL A 36 18.21 -10.31 0.07
C VAL A 36 18.21 -9.64 1.45
N ALA A 37 18.95 -8.55 1.64
CA ALA A 37 19.01 -7.84 2.92
C ALA A 37 17.68 -7.11 3.20
N GLY A 38 17.07 -6.51 2.19
CA GLY A 38 15.74 -5.89 2.25
C GLY A 38 14.66 -6.93 2.56
N LEU A 39 14.69 -8.09 1.92
CA LEU A 39 13.78 -9.20 2.23
C LEU A 39 13.91 -9.64 3.71
N ARG A 40 15.14 -9.83 4.20
CA ARG A 40 15.39 -10.24 5.60
C ARG A 40 14.90 -9.20 6.60
N SER A 41 15.07 -7.92 6.29
CA SER A 41 14.62 -6.83 7.15
C SER A 41 13.09 -6.77 7.21
N ALA A 42 12.42 -6.94 6.07
CA ALA A 42 10.95 -6.98 6.02
C ALA A 42 10.37 -8.18 6.78
N LEU A 43 11.02 -9.34 6.76
CA LEU A 43 10.58 -10.52 7.52
C LEU A 43 10.66 -10.31 9.05
N ALA A 44 11.53 -9.43 9.53
CA ALA A 44 11.61 -9.10 10.95
C ALA A 44 10.43 -8.21 11.40
N ASP A 45 9.74 -7.55 10.47
CA ASP A 45 8.58 -6.70 10.70
C ASP A 45 7.52 -6.91 9.60
N GLU A 46 6.83 -8.05 9.67
CA GLU A 46 5.88 -8.49 8.63
C GLU A 46 4.69 -7.53 8.41
N TYR A 47 4.41 -6.62 9.36
CA TYR A 47 3.27 -5.71 9.29
C TYR A 47 3.58 -4.37 8.60
N GLN A 48 4.86 -4.00 8.47
CA GLN A 48 5.29 -2.75 7.84
C GLN A 48 5.75 -2.94 6.39
N GLY A 49 6.04 -4.18 5.96
CA GLY A 49 6.57 -4.48 4.64
C GLY A 49 5.52 -4.96 3.63
N ASN A 50 5.59 -4.46 2.40
CA ASN A 50 5.02 -5.12 1.21
C ASN A 50 5.75 -6.45 0.99
N LEU A 51 5.47 -7.48 1.78
CA LEU A 51 6.01 -8.84 1.61
C LEU A 51 5.04 -9.65 0.75
N TYR A 52 3.84 -9.82 1.27
CA TYR A 52 2.75 -10.57 0.67
C TYR A 52 1.41 -9.95 1.05
N SER A 53 0.42 -10.03 0.16
CA SER A 53 -0.86 -9.33 0.29
C SER A 53 -1.68 -9.72 1.52
N ARG A 54 -1.46 -10.91 2.09
CA ARG A 54 -2.09 -11.33 3.37
C ARG A 54 -1.66 -10.44 4.55
N GLY A 55 -0.42 -9.94 4.58
CA GLY A 55 0.05 -9.04 5.63
C GLY A 55 -0.30 -7.59 5.32
N PHE A 56 0.11 -7.15 4.12
CA PHE A 56 -0.06 -5.78 3.65
C PHE A 56 -0.30 -5.77 2.14
N ASN A 57 -1.34 -5.06 1.69
CA ASN A 57 -1.63 -4.81 0.28
C ASN A 57 -1.96 -3.31 0.11
N PRO A 58 -1.27 -2.56 -0.77
CA PRO A 58 -1.46 -1.11 -0.87
C PRO A 58 -2.89 -0.66 -1.17
N THR A 59 -3.65 -1.43 -1.97
CA THR A 59 -5.04 -1.08 -2.29
C THR A 59 -5.95 -1.27 -1.08
N ALA A 60 -5.72 -2.31 -0.28
CA ALA A 60 -6.49 -2.55 0.94
C ALA A 60 -6.11 -1.58 2.07
N ASP A 61 -4.85 -1.15 2.12
CA ASP A 61 -4.33 -0.27 3.17
C ASP A 61 -4.95 1.15 3.13
N ILE A 62 -5.38 1.61 1.96
CA ILE A 62 -6.15 2.87 1.82
C ILE A 62 -7.41 2.87 2.71
N LEU A 63 -7.97 1.69 3.00
CA LEU A 63 -9.20 1.52 3.77
C LEU A 63 -8.97 1.15 5.25
N ARG A 64 -7.71 1.08 5.71
CA ARG A 64 -7.35 0.49 7.01
C ARG A 64 -7.28 1.50 8.15
#